data_AF-A0A374EN28-F1
#
_entry.id   AF-A0A374EN28-F1
#
_cell.length_a   1.000
_cell.length_b   1.000
_cell.length_c   1.000
_cell.angle_alpha   90.00
_cell.angle_beta   90.00
_cell.angle_gamma   90.00
#
_symmetry.space_group_name_H-M   'P 1'
#
loop_
_entity.id
_entity.type
_entity.pdbx_description
1 polymer ?
#
loop_
_entity_poly.entity_id
_entity_poly.type
_entity_poly.pdbx_seq_one_letter_code
_entity_poly.pdbx_strand_id
1 'polypeptide(L)'
;MSQKSLYDFETEQIDKMFDCKNYLFKNSKHEKVILESDTGVKMVRHIIYKPADVSVYQRLALINNPYLCRIYEISESTEAYTIYEEFCDGMTLTDYANGETLAEHDA
;
A
#
# COMPACT_ATOMS: atom_id res chain seq x y z
N MET A 1 -1.77 10.95 32.58
CA MET A 1 -2.01 10.25 31.29
C MET A 1 -1.49 11.17 30.19
N SER A 2 -0.48 10.73 29.44
CA SER A 2 0.10 11.55 28.36
C SER A 2 -0.98 11.77 27.29
N GLN A 3 -1.28 13.04 27.00
CA GLN A 3 -2.17 13.42 25.91
C GLN A 3 -1.45 13.06 24.61
N LYS A 4 -1.81 11.93 24.00
CA LYS A 4 -1.37 11.60 22.64
C LYS A 4 -1.79 12.76 21.73
N SER A 5 -0.82 13.32 21.02
CA SER A 5 -1.08 14.37 20.05
C SER A 5 -1.89 13.81 18.88
N LEU A 6 -2.54 14.69 18.11
CA LEU A 6 -3.23 14.28 16.88
C LEU A 6 -2.30 13.51 15.93
N TYR A 7 -1.01 13.89 15.93
CA TYR A 7 0.06 13.28 15.15
C TYR A 7 0.34 11.82 15.55
N ASP A 8 0.28 11.53 16.85
CA ASP A 8 0.46 10.16 17.37
C ASP A 8 -0.70 9.25 16.96
N PHE A 9 -1.91 9.79 16.88
CA PHE A 9 -3.09 9.05 16.42
C PHE A 9 -3.07 8.77 14.92
N GLU A 10 -2.66 9.74 14.11
CA GLU A 10 -2.52 9.56 12.66
C GLU A 10 -1.44 8.53 12.32
N THR A 11 -0.30 8.57 13.01
CA THR A 11 0.81 7.63 12.83
C THR A 11 0.41 6.20 13.23
N GLU A 12 -0.24 6.01 14.39
CA GLU A 12 -0.69 4.68 14.82
C GLU A 12 -1.75 4.06 13.90
N GLN A 13 -2.60 4.89 13.26
CA GLN A 13 -3.56 4.41 12.28
C GLN A 13 -2.86 3.97 11.00
N ILE A 14 -1.89 4.74 10.52
CA ILE A 14 -1.09 4.42 9.34
C ILE A 14 -0.34 3.08 9.55
N ASP A 15 0.34 2.90 10.69
CA ASP A 15 1.09 1.68 11.01
C ASP A 15 0.19 0.43 11.01
N LYS A 16 -0.94 0.50 11.71
CA LYS A 16 -1.91 -0.62 11.75
C LYS A 16 -2.44 -0.97 10.36
N MET A 17 -2.60 0.03 9.49
CA MET A 17 -3.08 -0.20 8.13
C MET A 17 -2.01 -0.84 7.24
N PHE A 18 -0.73 -0.48 7.41
CA PHE A 18 0.39 -1.19 6.78
C PHE A 18 0.45 -2.65 7.22
N ASP A 19 0.30 -2.93 8.51
CA ASP A 19 0.24 -4.30 9.03
C ASP A 19 -0.91 -5.10 8.40
N CYS A 20 -2.09 -4.49 8.25
CA CYS A 20 -3.22 -5.13 7.59
C CYS A 20 -2.95 -5.42 6.10
N LYS A 21 -2.32 -4.50 5.35
CA LYS A 21 -1.92 -4.76 3.94
C LYS A 21 -0.90 -5.90 3.86
N ASN A 22 0.11 -5.87 4.72
CA ASN A 22 1.14 -6.91 4.77
C ASN A 22 0.56 -8.28 5.14
N TYR A 23 -0.37 -8.32 6.09
CA TYR A 23 -1.10 -9.53 6.44
C TYR A 23 -1.91 -10.07 5.25
N LEU A 24 -2.61 -9.20 4.53
CA LEU A 24 -3.40 -9.57 3.35
C LEU A 24 -2.52 -10.23 2.29
N PHE A 25 -1.35 -9.65 1.98
CA PHE A 25 -0.43 -10.20 0.99
C PHE A 25 0.20 -11.52 1.41
N LYS A 26 0.56 -11.67 2.70
CA LYS A 26 1.14 -12.92 3.22
C LYS A 26 0.17 -14.10 3.20
N ASN A 27 -1.12 -13.83 3.35
CA ASN A 27 -2.15 -14.87 3.52
C ASN A 27 -3.02 -15.08 2.27
N SER A 28 -2.76 -14.35 1.18
CA SER A 28 -3.54 -14.46 -0.06
C SER A 28 -2.62 -14.78 -1.22
N LYS A 29 -3.11 -15.54 -2.20
CA LYS A 29 -2.46 -15.57 -3.50
C LYS A 29 -2.53 -14.15 -4.08
N HIS A 30 -1.36 -13.60 -4.39
CA HIS A 30 -1.18 -12.19 -4.72
C HIS A 30 -0.17 -12.04 -5.85
N GLU A 31 -0.49 -11.17 -6.81
CA GLU A 31 0.43 -10.72 -7.84
C GLU A 31 0.56 -9.19 -7.76
N LYS A 32 1.79 -8.69 -7.87
CA LYS A 32 2.13 -7.27 -7.89
C LYS A 32 2.88 -6.97 -9.19
N VAL A 33 2.41 -5.98 -9.95
CA VAL A 33 3.06 -5.51 -11.18
C VAL A 33 3.18 -3.99 -11.11
N ILE A 34 4.36 -3.46 -11.46
CA ILE A 34 4.54 -2.03 -11.69
C ILE A 34 4.23 -1.78 -13.16
N LEU A 35 3.29 -0.87 -13.42
CA LEU A 35 2.92 -0.41 -14.76
C LEU A 35 3.54 0.97 -14.95
N GLU A 36 4.12 1.21 -16.12
CA GLU A 36 4.68 2.51 -16.50
C GLU A 36 4.04 2.93 -17.83
N SER A 37 3.54 4.17 -17.88
CA SER A 37 3.02 4.75 -19.11
C SER A 37 4.16 5.23 -20.02
N ASP A 38 3.84 5.48 -21.29
CA ASP A 38 4.79 6.09 -22.25
C ASP A 38 5.28 7.49 -21.81
N THR A 39 4.58 8.12 -20.86
CA THR A 39 4.95 9.42 -20.28
C THR A 39 5.75 9.29 -18.98
N GLY A 40 6.17 8.08 -18.59
CA GLY A 40 6.94 7.79 -17.39
C GLY A 40 6.14 7.81 -16.09
N VAL A 41 4.80 7.80 -16.16
CA VAL A 41 3.95 7.74 -14.95
C VAL A 41 3.82 6.28 -14.53
N LYS A 42 4.23 5.99 -13.29
CA LYS A 42 4.18 4.64 -12.72
C LYS A 42 2.96 4.45 -11.82
N MET A 43 2.45 3.22 -11.79
CA MET A 43 1.42 2.77 -10.85
C MET A 43 1.64 1.31 -10.47
N VAL A 44 1.11 0.89 -9.34
CA VAL A 44 1.13 -0.50 -8.92
C VAL A 44 -0.23 -1.13 -9.18
N ARG A 45 -0.23 -2.27 -9.89
CA ARG A 45 -1.41 -3.14 -10.01
C ARG A 45 -1.24 -4.34 -9.10
N HIS A 46 -2.19 -4.54 -8.20
CA HIS A 46 -2.33 -5.75 -7.40
C HIS A 46 -3.47 -6.62 -7.92
N ILE A 47 -3.23 -7.92 -8.04
CA ILE A 47 -4.27 -8.94 -8.23
C ILE A 47 -4.29 -9.79 -6.97
N ILE A 48 -5.42 -9.80 -6.26
CA ILE A 48 -5.60 -10.53 -5.01
C ILE A 48 -6.72 -11.55 -5.21
N TYR A 49 -6.39 -12.83 -5.21
CA TYR A 49 -7.36 -13.89 -5.52
C TYR A 49 -8.30 -14.16 -4.33
N LYS A 50 -9.55 -14.49 -4.64
CA LYS A 50 -10.54 -14.92 -3.64
C LYS A 50 -10.09 -16.23 -2.97
N PRO A 51 -10.43 -16.46 -1.70
CA PRO A 51 -11.41 -15.74 -0.87
C PRO A 51 -10.84 -14.60 -0.02
N ALA A 52 -9.78 -13.91 -0.47
CA ALA A 52 -9.18 -12.82 0.28
C ALA A 52 -10.16 -11.68 0.66
N ASP A 53 -9.95 -11.08 1.83
CA ASP A 53 -10.70 -9.91 2.31
C ASP A 53 -9.93 -8.62 1.99
N VAL A 54 -10.40 -7.89 0.97
CA VAL A 54 -9.80 -6.61 0.55
C VAL A 54 -10.44 -5.39 1.22
N SER A 55 -11.23 -5.57 2.29
CA SER A 55 -11.87 -4.46 3.01
C SER A 55 -10.87 -3.43 3.55
N VAL A 56 -9.62 -3.83 3.81
CA VAL A 56 -8.53 -2.90 4.13
C VAL A 56 -8.31 -1.87 3.02
N TYR A 57 -8.31 -2.29 1.76
CA TYR A 57 -8.15 -1.39 0.60
C TYR A 57 -9.38 -0.51 0.39
N GLN A 58 -10.57 -1.07 0.56
CA GLN A 58 -11.82 -0.30 0.48
C GLN A 58 -11.85 0.81 1.53
N ARG A 59 -11.36 0.53 2.75
CA ARG A 59 -11.23 1.54 3.81
C ARG A 59 -10.14 2.56 3.49
N LEU A 60 -8.97 2.10 3.03
CA LEU A 60 -7.86 2.98 2.63
C LEU A 60 -8.25 3.97 1.53
N ALA A 61 -9.05 3.53 0.55
CA ALA A 61 -9.50 4.39 -0.54
C ALA A 61 -10.39 5.55 -0.06
N LEU A 62 -10.97 5.46 1.14
CA LEU A 62 -11.80 6.50 1.75
C LEU A 62 -11.00 7.49 2.60
N ILE A 63 -9.74 7.20 2.90
CA ILE A 63 -8.90 8.06 3.74
C ILE A 63 -8.15 9.04 2.85
N ASN A 64 -8.46 10.33 3.00
CA ASN A 64 -7.72 11.40 2.35
C ASN A 64 -6.54 11.82 3.22
N ASN A 65 -5.46 11.04 3.22
CA ASN A 65 -4.23 11.31 3.96
C ASN A 65 -3.04 11.37 3.00
N PRO A 66 -2.26 12.47 2.97
CA PRO A 66 -1.12 12.63 2.06
C PRO A 66 0.04 11.67 2.33
N TYR A 67 0.06 10.98 3.48
CA TYR A 67 1.07 9.98 3.83
C TYR A 67 0.68 8.55 3.45
N LEU A 68 -0.47 8.35 2.81
CA LEU A 68 -0.91 7.06 2.29
C LEU A 68 -0.87 7.07 0.76
N CYS A 69 -0.29 6.03 0.16
CA CYS A 69 -0.32 5.87 -1.29
C CYS A 69 -1.77 5.84 -1.76
N ARG A 70 -2.09 6.65 -2.76
CA ARG A 70 -3.46 6.80 -3.26
C ARG A 70 -3.94 5.52 -3.94
N ILE A 71 -5.15 5.08 -3.62
CA ILE A 71 -5.82 4.02 -4.36
C ILE A 71 -6.66 4.67 -5.45
N TYR A 72 -6.34 4.37 -6.71
CA TYR A 72 -7.05 4.93 -7.87
C TYR A 72 -8.32 4.16 -8.18
N GLU A 73 -8.27 2.83 -8.10
CA GLU A 73 -9.40 1.97 -8.46
C GLU A 73 -9.31 0.63 -7.70
N ILE A 74 -10.47 0.10 -7.32
CA ILE A 74 -10.67 -1.28 -6.89
C ILE A 74 -11.78 -1.86 -7.76
N SER A 75 -11.47 -2.92 -8.49
CA SER A 75 -12.45 -3.67 -9.28
C SER A 75 -12.47 -5.14 -8.86
N GLU A 76 -13.63 -5.77 -9.04
CA GLU A 76 -13.87 -7.14 -8.60
C GLU A 76 -14.29 -8.02 -9.78
N SER A 77 -13.71 -9.21 -9.85
CA SER A 77 -14.11 -10.30 -10.74
C SER A 77 -14.58 -11.51 -9.95
N THR A 78 -15.00 -12.56 -10.65
CA THR A 78 -15.39 -13.83 -10.02
C THR A 78 -14.24 -14.47 -9.24
N GLU A 79 -12.99 -14.29 -9.68
CA GLU A 79 -11.82 -15.01 -9.14
C GLU A 79 -10.90 -14.14 -8.29
N ALA A 80 -10.89 -12.82 -8.51
CA ALA A 80 -9.93 -11.91 -7.88
C ALA A 80 -10.44 -10.47 -7.79
N TYR A 81 -9.79 -9.72 -6.91
CA TYR A 81 -9.84 -8.26 -6.85
C TYR A 81 -8.63 -7.68 -7.58
N THR A 82 -8.85 -6.66 -8.41
CA THR A 82 -7.80 -5.88 -9.05
C THR A 82 -7.76 -4.50 -8.42
N ILE A 83 -6.57 -4.07 -8.00
CA ILE A 83 -6.38 -2.80 -7.30
C ILE A 83 -5.28 -2.02 -7.99
N TYR A 84 -5.56 -0.77 -8.32
CA TYR A 84 -4.58 0.18 -8.85
C TYR A 84 -4.22 1.18 -7.76
N GLU A 85 -2.96 1.20 -7.38
CA GLU A 85 -2.39 2.03 -6.32
C GLU A 85 -1.28 2.92 -6.90
N GLU A 86 -1.13 4.10 -6.32
CA GLU A 86 -0.02 5.00 -6.55
C GLU A 86 1.32 4.28 -6.38
N PHE A 87 2.20 4.49 -7.35
CA PHE A 87 3.58 4.07 -7.20
C PHE A 87 4.31 5.12 -6.37
N CYS A 88 4.69 4.74 -5.16
CA CYS A 88 5.48 5.56 -4.27
C CYS A 88 6.97 5.24 -4.53
N ASP A 89 7.66 6.13 -5.24
CA ASP A 89 9.11 6.08 -5.43
C ASP A 89 9.81 6.25 -4.08
N GLY A 90 10.70 5.31 -3.73
CA GLY A 90 11.49 5.37 -2.50
C GLY A 90 11.65 4.01 -1.82
N MET A 91 12.55 4.01 -0.85
CA MET A 91 12.88 2.84 -0.03
C MET A 91 11.73 2.47 0.90
N THR A 92 11.36 1.20 0.98
CA THR A 92 10.37 0.76 1.97
C THR A 92 10.96 0.76 3.39
N LEU A 93 10.12 0.80 4.42
CA LEU A 93 10.59 0.64 5.81
C LEU A 93 11.28 -0.72 6.04
N THR A 94 10.92 -1.74 5.25
CA THR A 94 11.57 -3.06 5.33
C THR A 94 12.98 -3.00 4.77
N ASP A 95 13.16 -2.32 3.64
CA ASP A 95 14.47 -2.11 3.02
C ASP A 95 15.38 -1.32 3.97
N TYR A 96 14.87 -0.24 4.56
CA TYR A 96 15.57 0.52 5.59
C TYR A 96 15.94 -0.33 6.81
N ALA A 97 15.00 -1.14 7.32
CA ALA A 97 15.25 -2.02 8.46
C ALA A 97 16.27 -3.14 8.14
N ASN A 98 16.37 -3.53 6.88
CA ASN A 98 17.38 -4.47 6.38
C ASN A 98 18.74 -3.79 6.12
N GLY A 99 18.86 -2.48 6.35
CA GLY A 99 20.10 -1.72 6.23
C GLY A 99 20.34 -1.11 4.86
N GLU A 100 19.35 -1.13 3.97
CA GLU A 100 19.41 -0.37 2.71
C GLU A 100 19.37 1.13 3.00
N THR A 101 19.98 1.90 2.12
CA THR A 101 20.10 3.35 2.23
C THR A 101 19.32 4.03 1.12
N LEU A 102 18.80 5.24 1.39
CA LEU A 102 18.07 6.03 0.38
C LEU A 102 18.89 6.23 -0.91
N ALA A 103 20.21 6.34 -0.79
CA ALA A 103 21.13 6.50 -1.92
C ALA A 103 21.13 5.31 -2.90
N GLU A 104 20.71 4.11 -2.45
CA GLU A 104 20.63 2.91 -3.29
C GLU A 104 19.32 2.83 -4.09
N HIS A 105 18.32 3.66 -3.76
CA HIS A 105 17.01 3.72 -4.45
C HIS A 105 16.86 4.96 -5.36
N ASP A 106 17.74 5.95 -5.23
CA ASP A 106 17.76 7.20 -6.02
C ASP A 106 18.62 7.12 -7.32
N ALA A 107 19.19 5.96 -7.65
CA ALA A 107 20.12 5.74 -8.77
C ALA A 107 19.45 5.11 -10.01
#